data_AF-A0A857MK53-F1
#
_entry.id   AF-A0A857MK53-F1
#
_cell.length_a   1.000
_cell.length_b   1.000
_cell.length_c   1.000
_cell.angle_alpha   90.00
_cell.angle_beta   90.00
_cell.angle_gamma   90.00
#
_symmetry.space_group_name_H-M   'P 1'
#
loop_
_entity.id
_entity.type
_entity.pdbx_description
1 polymer ?
#
loop_
_entity_poly.entity_id
_entity_poly.type
_entity_poly.pdbx_seq_one_letter_code
_entity_poly.pdbx_strand_id
1 'polypeptide(L)'
;MKKITALPASKLRKPHHYVVVLCYTSLVVLVTTYGLFKFDDITDTILGYGIGGGTWGVVVAVLVAGAGVFSLPYLLRMTVSPLMRAMSFLCALMAPVGWLLGAWWLELYSGGTEASVAMIISYLGIILAVVSVWIAGMPLRPLKKRR
;
A
#
# COMPACT_ATOMS: atom_id res chain seq x y z
N MET A 1 28.60 5.23 18.09
CA MET A 1 27.21 5.16 17.59
C MET A 1 27.12 5.81 16.22
N LYS A 2 26.71 5.07 15.18
CA LYS A 2 26.61 5.61 13.81
C LYS A 2 25.31 6.43 13.72
N LYS A 3 25.42 7.75 13.56
CA LYS A 3 24.26 8.67 13.50
C LYS A 3 23.45 8.36 12.24
N ILE A 4 22.33 7.65 12.37
CA ILE A 4 21.39 7.40 11.27
C ILE A 4 20.69 8.72 10.97
N THR A 5 21.18 9.45 9.97
CA THR A 5 20.62 10.74 9.56
C THR A 5 19.48 10.50 8.57
N ALA A 6 18.36 11.22 8.74
CA ALA A 6 17.26 11.18 7.79
C ALA A 6 17.73 11.65 6.41
N LEU A 7 17.40 10.90 5.36
CA LEU A 7 17.86 11.19 4.00
C LEU A 7 16.70 11.75 3.18
N PRO A 8 16.90 12.86 2.44
CA PRO A 8 15.89 13.38 1.53
C PRO A 8 15.55 12.38 0.43
N ALA A 9 14.35 12.49 -0.13
CA ALA A 9 13.93 11.64 -1.24
C ALA A 9 14.75 11.86 -2.51
N SER A 10 14.91 10.79 -3.28
CA SER A 10 15.41 10.86 -4.65
C SER A 10 14.56 11.86 -5.43
N LYS A 11 15.16 12.91 -5.99
CA LYS A 11 14.44 13.89 -6.81
C LYS A 11 13.83 13.18 -8.03
N LEU A 12 12.59 13.56 -8.37
CA LEU A 12 11.96 13.08 -9.59
C LEU A 12 12.74 13.56 -10.81
N ARG A 13 12.89 12.67 -11.78
CA ARG A 13 13.59 12.96 -13.02
C ARG A 13 12.78 13.86 -13.96
N LYS A 14 11.45 13.84 -13.85
CA LYS A 14 10.50 14.59 -14.71
C LYS A 14 9.27 15.07 -13.92
N PRO A 15 8.65 16.20 -14.27
CA PRO A 15 7.47 16.73 -13.57
C PRO A 15 6.23 15.85 -13.71
N HIS A 16 5.99 15.21 -14.86
CA HIS A 16 4.84 14.30 -15.04
C HIS A 16 4.88 13.08 -14.13
N HIS A 17 6.07 12.67 -13.70
CA HIS A 17 6.21 11.56 -12.77
C HIS A 17 5.67 11.90 -11.36
N TYR A 18 5.56 13.19 -11.03
CA TYR A 18 4.99 13.63 -9.77
C TYR A 18 3.49 13.39 -9.72
N VAL A 19 2.80 13.61 -10.85
CA VAL A 19 1.37 13.38 -10.98
C VAL A 19 1.03 11.91 -10.74
N VAL A 20 1.79 10.98 -11.32
CA VAL A 20 1.55 9.54 -11.15
C VAL A 20 1.73 9.11 -9.69
N VAL A 21 2.76 9.60 -9.01
CA VAL A 21 2.99 9.31 -7.58
C VAL A 21 1.87 9.92 -6.73
N LEU A 22 1.42 11.13 -7.04
CA LEU A 22 0.28 11.76 -6.37
C LEU A 22 -1.01 10.96 -6.56
N CYS A 23 -1.34 10.55 -7.80
CA CYS A 23 -2.51 9.73 -8.07
C CYS A 23 -2.50 8.44 -7.25
N TYR A 24 -1.35 7.75 -7.19
CA TYR A 24 -1.22 6.55 -6.38
C TYR A 24 -1.37 6.85 -4.89
N THR A 25 -0.75 7.93 -4.41
CA THR A 25 -0.88 8.38 -3.02
C THR A 25 -2.33 8.66 -2.64
N SER A 26 -3.03 9.43 -3.47
CA SER A 26 -4.45 9.74 -3.27
C SER A 26 -5.31 8.49 -3.27
N LEU A 27 -5.04 7.53 -4.15
CA LEU A 27 -5.75 6.26 -4.19
C LEU A 27 -5.50 5.46 -2.90
N VAL A 28 -4.25 5.35 -2.45
CA VAL A 28 -3.92 4.67 -1.18
C VAL A 28 -4.60 5.35 0.01
N VAL A 29 -4.59 6.68 0.07
CA VAL A 29 -5.28 7.41 1.14
C VAL A 29 -6.77 7.12 1.10
N LEU A 30 -7.43 7.25 -0.07
CA LEU A 30 -8.86 7.01 -0.20
C LEU A 30 -9.26 5.59 0.20
N VAL A 31 -8.57 4.57 -0.32
CA VAL A 31 -8.88 3.17 -0.01
C VAL A 31 -8.60 2.84 1.45
N THR A 32 -7.50 3.37 2.01
CA THR A 32 -7.16 3.15 3.42
C THR A 32 -8.17 3.84 4.34
N THR A 33 -8.55 5.08 4.05
CA THR A 33 -9.57 5.82 4.82
C THR A 33 -10.94 5.16 4.70
N TYR A 34 -11.34 4.72 3.51
CA TYR A 34 -12.58 3.97 3.31
C TYR A 34 -12.57 2.66 4.10
N GLY A 35 -11.46 1.90 4.02
CA GLY A 35 -11.29 0.66 4.77
C GLY A 35 -11.27 0.86 6.29
N LEU A 36 -10.76 1.99 6.78
CA LEU A 36 -10.81 2.38 8.19
C LEU A 36 -12.24 2.76 8.62
N PHE A 37 -12.97 3.48 7.78
CA PHE A 37 -14.35 3.90 8.10
C PHE A 37 -15.34 2.72 8.08
N LYS A 38 -15.11 1.78 7.16
CA LYS A 38 -15.87 0.53 7.05
C LYS A 38 -15.21 -0.62 7.80
N PHE A 39 -14.25 -0.34 8.68
CA PHE A 39 -13.48 -1.40 9.33
C PHE A 39 -14.37 -2.30 10.17
N ASP A 40 -15.28 -1.72 10.95
CA ASP A 40 -16.21 -2.47 11.79
C ASP A 40 -17.11 -3.40 10.96
N ASP A 41 -17.73 -2.87 9.88
CA ASP A 41 -18.54 -3.65 8.94
C ASP A 41 -17.72 -4.78 8.27
N ILE A 42 -16.47 -4.48 7.89
CA ILE A 42 -15.56 -5.45 7.27
C ILE A 42 -15.21 -6.55 8.27
N THR A 43 -14.92 -6.20 9.53
CA THR A 43 -14.60 -7.20 10.56
C THR A 43 -15.77 -8.07 10.91
N ASP A 44 -16.98 -7.51 10.99
CA ASP A 44 -18.21 -8.28 11.24
C ASP A 44 -18.51 -9.23 10.08
N THR A 45 -18.33 -8.75 8.84
CA THR A 45 -18.47 -9.59 7.64
C THR A 45 -17.45 -10.72 7.65
N ILE A 46 -16.17 -10.41 7.89
CA ILE A 46 -15.07 -11.38 7.94
C ILE A 46 -15.37 -12.45 9.00
N LEU A 47 -15.66 -12.04 10.24
CA LEU A 47 -15.98 -12.95 11.34
C LEU A 47 -17.19 -13.84 11.05
N GLY A 48 -18.18 -13.33 10.31
CA GLY A 48 -19.37 -14.06 9.88
C GLY A 48 -19.09 -15.23 8.93
N TYR A 49 -17.99 -15.23 8.18
CA TYR A 49 -17.65 -16.26 7.19
C TYR A 49 -16.75 -17.42 7.73
N GLY A 50 -16.54 -17.51 9.05
CA GLY A 50 -15.94 -18.70 9.69
C GLY A 50 -14.53 -19.04 9.19
N ILE A 51 -14.33 -20.23 8.61
CA ILE A 51 -13.01 -20.77 8.17
C ILE A 51 -12.36 -19.86 7.10
N GLY A 52 -13.18 -19.09 6.39
CA GLY A 52 -12.70 -18.14 5.40
C GLY A 52 -12.30 -16.75 5.95
N GLY A 53 -12.93 -16.32 7.03
CA GLY A 53 -12.76 -14.98 7.57
C GLY A 53 -12.60 -14.97 9.08
N GLY A 54 -12.03 -16.01 9.68
CA GLY A 54 -11.86 -16.04 11.12
C GLY A 54 -10.91 -14.95 11.63
N THR A 55 -10.45 -15.09 12.87
CA THR A 55 -9.48 -14.18 13.50
C THR A 55 -8.29 -13.83 12.59
N TRP A 56 -7.85 -14.78 11.77
CA TRP A 56 -6.77 -14.57 10.79
C TRP A 56 -7.13 -13.59 9.66
N GLY A 57 -8.37 -13.60 9.16
CA GLY A 57 -8.84 -12.65 8.15
C GLY A 57 -8.84 -11.21 8.68
N VAL A 58 -9.26 -11.04 9.94
CA VAL A 58 -9.20 -9.74 10.62
C VAL A 58 -7.76 -9.26 10.78
N VAL A 59 -6.84 -10.14 11.19
CA VAL A 59 -5.42 -9.79 11.32
C VAL A 59 -4.83 -9.37 9.96
N VAL A 60 -5.16 -10.08 8.88
CA VAL A 60 -4.72 -9.69 7.53
C VAL A 60 -5.31 -8.33 7.13
N ALA A 61 -6.59 -8.08 7.39
CA ALA A 61 -7.23 -6.79 7.09
C ALA A 61 -6.54 -5.63 7.83
N VAL A 62 -6.23 -5.80 9.12
CA VAL A 62 -5.48 -4.81 9.92
C VAL A 62 -4.08 -4.60 9.36
N LEU A 63 -3.37 -5.67 9.00
CA LEU A 63 -2.03 -5.58 8.41
C LEU A 63 -2.03 -4.85 7.07
N VAL A 64 -3.04 -5.07 6.24
CA VAL A 64 -3.19 -4.41 4.93
C VAL A 64 -3.53 -2.94 5.11
N ALA A 65 -4.45 -2.60 6.01
CA ALA A 65 -4.76 -1.20 6.35
C ALA A 65 -3.53 -0.48 6.92
N GLY A 66 -2.79 -1.15 7.82
CA GLY A 66 -1.52 -0.66 8.36
C GLY A 66 -0.46 -0.45 7.27
N ALA A 67 -0.31 -1.40 6.34
CA ALA A 67 0.59 -1.26 5.20
C ALA A 67 0.22 -0.05 4.32
N GLY A 68 -1.07 0.24 4.15
CA GLY A 68 -1.56 1.45 3.50
C GLY A 68 -1.00 2.72 4.15
N VAL A 69 -1.14 2.84 5.48
CA VAL A 69 -0.61 3.99 6.25
C VAL A 69 0.92 4.06 6.19
N PHE A 70 1.60 2.93 6.38
CA PHE A 70 3.07 2.86 6.37
C PHE A 70 3.69 3.05 4.99
N SER A 71 2.90 2.98 3.91
CA SER A 71 3.36 3.28 2.55
C SER A 71 3.49 4.79 2.28
N LEU A 72 2.74 5.62 3.01
CA LEU A 72 2.66 7.07 2.81
C LEU A 72 4.02 7.79 2.88
N PRO A 73 4.94 7.48 3.82
CA PRO A 73 6.25 8.15 3.87
C PRO A 73 7.09 7.95 2.59
N TYR A 74 6.94 6.81 1.91
CA TYR A 74 7.60 6.56 0.64
C TYR A 74 6.94 7.36 -0.50
N LEU A 75 5.61 7.34 -0.55
CA LEU A 75 4.79 7.98 -1.58
C LEU A 75 4.87 9.51 -1.53
N LEU A 76 4.72 10.07 -0.33
CA LEU A 76 4.85 11.51 -0.06
C LEU A 76 6.30 11.98 -0.04
N ARG A 77 7.27 11.09 -0.25
CA ARG A 77 8.70 11.43 -0.34
C ARG A 77 9.22 12.15 0.91
N MET A 78 8.69 11.77 2.08
CA MET A 78 9.10 12.36 3.35
C MET A 78 10.57 12.08 3.66
N THR A 79 11.17 12.96 4.45
CA THR A 79 12.53 12.83 4.98
C THR A 79 12.53 11.82 6.12
N VAL A 80 12.78 10.55 5.79
CA VAL A 80 12.81 9.43 6.76
C VAL A 80 14.14 8.70 6.72
N SER A 81 14.39 7.85 7.71
CA SER A 81 15.58 7.00 7.75
C SER A 81 15.59 6.03 6.55
N PRO A 82 16.75 5.61 6.05
CA PRO A 82 16.84 4.70 4.90
C PRO A 82 16.16 3.35 5.15
N LEU A 83 16.17 2.86 6.40
CA LEU A 83 15.50 1.62 6.78
C LEU A 83 13.98 1.77 6.77
N MET A 84 13.47 2.88 7.31
CA MET A 84 12.05 3.21 7.25
C MET A 84 11.58 3.42 5.81
N ARG A 85 12.43 3.98 4.94
CA ARG A 85 12.12 4.12 3.52
C ARG A 85 11.99 2.78 2.80
N ALA A 86 12.83 1.80 3.13
CA ALA A 86 12.74 0.45 2.56
C ALA A 86 11.48 -0.29 3.04
N MET A 87 11.13 -0.14 4.31
CA MET A 87 9.90 -0.70 4.87
C MET A 87 8.65 -0.06 4.27
N SER A 88 8.61 1.27 4.15
CA SER A 88 7.50 1.97 3.49
C SER A 88 7.37 1.61 2.01
N PHE A 89 8.49 1.33 1.33
CA PHE A 89 8.48 0.81 -0.04
C PHE A 89 7.85 -0.58 -0.14
N LEU A 90 8.23 -1.50 0.76
CA LEU A 90 7.61 -2.82 0.86
C LEU A 90 6.12 -2.70 1.15
N CYS A 91 5.73 -1.84 2.09
CA CYS A 91 4.33 -1.58 2.42
C CYS A 91 3.55 -1.02 1.22
N ALA A 92 4.17 -0.15 0.41
CA ALA A 92 3.56 0.40 -0.80
C ALA A 92 3.30 -0.65 -1.89
N LEU A 93 4.04 -1.76 -1.90
CA LEU A 93 3.79 -2.90 -2.80
C LEU A 93 2.83 -3.91 -2.19
N MET A 94 2.91 -4.14 -0.87
CA MET A 94 2.08 -5.11 -0.18
C MET A 94 0.63 -4.65 -0.04
N ALA A 95 0.37 -3.34 0.10
CA ALA A 95 -0.99 -2.81 0.22
C ALA A 95 -1.92 -3.21 -0.95
N PRO A 96 -1.59 -2.93 -2.23
CA PRO A 96 -2.46 -3.30 -3.34
C PRO A 96 -2.54 -4.82 -3.57
N VAL A 97 -1.51 -5.59 -3.19
CA VAL A 97 -1.57 -7.06 -3.20
C VAL A 97 -2.56 -7.56 -2.14
N GLY A 98 -2.55 -6.94 -0.96
CA GLY A 98 -3.52 -7.23 0.11
C GLY A 98 -4.95 -6.91 -0.31
N TRP A 99 -5.17 -5.80 -1.02
CA TRP A 99 -6.49 -5.48 -1.58
C TRP A 99 -6.93 -6.50 -2.62
N LEU A 100 -6.03 -6.93 -3.51
CA LEU A 100 -6.35 -7.95 -4.51
C LEU A 100 -6.75 -9.27 -3.85
N LEU A 101 -6.01 -9.70 -2.82
CA LEU A 101 -6.35 -10.91 -2.06
C LEU A 101 -7.70 -10.77 -1.36
N GLY A 102 -7.99 -9.61 -0.76
CA GLY A 102 -9.28 -9.33 -0.13
C GLY A 102 -10.43 -9.27 -1.12
N ALA A 103 -10.24 -8.66 -2.30
CA ALA A 103 -11.24 -8.59 -3.35
C ALA A 103 -11.50 -9.97 -3.97
N TRP A 104 -10.43 -10.74 -4.22
CA TRP A 104 -10.55 -12.11 -4.72
C TRP A 104 -11.24 -13.02 -3.70
N TRP A 105 -10.95 -12.83 -2.41
CA TRP A 105 -11.69 -13.46 -1.34
C TRP A 105 -13.18 -13.11 -1.42
N LEU A 106 -13.51 -11.82 -1.44
CA LEU A 106 -14.90 -11.35 -1.47
C LEU A 106 -15.68 -11.92 -2.67
N GLU A 107 -15.05 -11.99 -3.84
CA GLU A 107 -15.64 -12.53 -5.08
C GLU A 107 -16.04 -14.01 -4.91
N LEU A 108 -15.19 -14.82 -4.28
CA LEU A 108 -15.45 -16.25 -4.05
C LEU A 108 -16.69 -16.52 -3.17
N TYR A 109 -17.02 -15.61 -2.26
CA TYR A 109 -18.09 -15.82 -1.27
C TYR A 109 -19.36 -15.00 -1.54
N SER A 110 -19.23 -13.81 -2.13
CA SER A 110 -20.37 -12.90 -2.33
C SER A 110 -20.87 -12.86 -3.77
N GLY A 111 -20.03 -13.16 -4.76
CA GLY A 111 -20.36 -13.06 -6.20
C GLY A 111 -20.95 -11.71 -6.62
N GLY A 112 -20.77 -10.66 -5.80
CA GLY A 112 -21.46 -9.39 -5.93
C GLY A 112 -20.69 -8.39 -6.78
N THR A 113 -21.40 -7.39 -7.32
CA THR A 113 -20.81 -6.28 -8.07
C THR A 113 -19.74 -5.51 -7.29
N GLU A 114 -19.81 -5.49 -5.96
CA GLU A 114 -18.83 -4.85 -5.09
C GLU A 114 -17.45 -5.51 -5.16
N ALA A 115 -17.42 -6.85 -5.25
CA ALA A 115 -16.17 -7.62 -5.37
C ALA A 115 -15.47 -7.37 -6.71
N SER A 116 -16.24 -7.30 -7.79
CA SER A 116 -15.73 -6.96 -9.12
C SER A 116 -15.13 -5.54 -9.18
N VAL A 117 -15.78 -4.56 -8.55
CA VAL A 117 -15.23 -3.18 -8.46
C VAL A 117 -13.95 -3.16 -7.63
N ALA A 118 -13.92 -3.87 -6.50
CA ALA A 118 -12.72 -3.98 -5.66
C ALA A 118 -11.54 -4.63 -6.40
N MET A 119 -11.79 -5.62 -7.26
CA MET A 119 -10.75 -6.22 -8.11
C MET A 119 -10.17 -5.21 -9.10
N ILE A 120 -11.01 -4.42 -9.79
CA ILE A 120 -10.54 -3.38 -10.72
C ILE A 120 -9.66 -2.36 -10.00
N ILE A 121 -10.10 -1.87 -8.84
CA ILE A 121 -9.33 -0.93 -8.01
C ILE A 121 -7.99 -1.54 -7.59
N SER A 122 -7.98 -2.82 -7.22
CA SER A 122 -6.77 -3.53 -6.81
C SER A 122 -5.77 -3.68 -7.96
N TYR A 123 -6.22 -4.06 -9.16
CA TYR A 123 -5.37 -4.12 -10.35
C TYR A 123 -4.78 -2.75 -10.71
N LEU A 124 -5.61 -1.70 -10.67
CA LEU A 124 -5.16 -0.34 -10.92
C LEU A 124 -4.13 0.11 -9.88
N GLY A 125 -4.35 -0.25 -8.61
CA GLY A 125 -3.40 -0.06 -7.51
C GLY A 125 -2.07 -0.75 -7.75
N ILE A 126 -2.06 -2.00 -8.22
CA ILE A 126 -0.83 -2.75 -8.54
C ILE A 126 -0.07 -2.06 -9.69
N ILE A 127 -0.76 -1.67 -10.76
CA ILE A 127 -0.13 -0.98 -11.89
C ILE A 127 0.51 0.33 -11.42
N LEU A 128 -0.22 1.14 -10.67
CA LEU A 128 0.29 2.40 -10.12
C LEU A 128 1.45 2.17 -9.15
N ALA A 129 1.41 1.11 -8.33
CA ALA A 129 2.50 0.75 -7.45
C ALA A 129 3.77 0.42 -8.25
N VAL A 130 3.69 -0.47 -9.24
CA VAL A 130 4.82 -0.84 -10.10
C VAL A 130 5.39 0.37 -10.83
N VAL A 131 4.52 1.20 -11.42
CA VAL A 131 4.94 2.42 -12.13
C VAL A 131 5.59 3.40 -11.16
N SER A 132 5.04 3.59 -9.95
CA SER A 132 5.62 4.48 -8.94
C SER A 132 7.00 4.01 -8.48
N VAL A 133 7.21 2.69 -8.34
CA VAL A 133 8.50 2.08 -8.02
C VAL A 133 9.50 2.27 -9.15
N TRP A 134 9.07 2.09 -10.39
CA TRP A 134 9.92 2.27 -11.58
C TRP A 134 10.36 3.73 -11.73
N ILE A 135 9.44 4.66 -11.46
CA ILE A 135 9.64 6.11 -11.53
C ILE A 135 10.48 6.65 -10.38
N ALA A 136 10.17 6.28 -9.14
CA ALA A 136 10.84 6.78 -7.94
C ALA A 136 12.19 6.09 -7.71
N GLY A 137 12.35 4.89 -8.27
CA GLY A 137 13.53 4.05 -8.12
C GLY A 137 13.59 3.35 -6.76
N MET A 138 14.42 2.31 -6.69
CA MET A 138 14.62 1.56 -5.46
C MET A 138 15.25 2.45 -4.36
N PRO A 139 14.70 2.43 -3.13
CA PRO A 139 15.12 3.31 -2.04
C PRO A 139 16.58 3.10 -1.58
N LEU A 140 17.20 1.98 -1.97
CA LEU A 140 18.58 1.63 -1.63
C LEU A 140 19.65 2.17 -2.60
N ARG A 141 19.26 2.82 -3.71
CA ARG A 141 20.23 3.37 -4.69
C ARG A 141 21.27 4.35 -4.10
N PRO A 142 20.97 5.23 -3.12
CA PRO A 142 21.99 6.15 -2.58
C PRO A 142 22.99 5.47 -1.61
N LEU A 143 22.75 4.24 -1.13
CA LEU A 143 23.68 3.54 -0.24
C LEU A 143 24.91 2.97 -0.96
N LYS A 144 24.89 2.89 -2.30
CA LYS A 144 26.02 2.33 -3.09
C LYS A 144 27.21 3.30 -3.22
N LYS A 145 27.15 4.52 -2.69
CA LYS A 145 28.22 5.52 -2.83
C LYS A 145 28.64 6.13 -1.49
N ARG A 146 29.44 5.36 -0.74
CA ARG A 146 30.49 5.84 0.18
C ARG A 146 31.35 4.62 0.54
N ARG A 147 32.24 4.24 -0.39
CA ARG A 147 33.54 3.69 -0.01
C ARG A 147 34.37 4.84 0.55
#